data_AF-A0A821U7H4-F1
#
_entry.id   AF-A0A821U7H4-F1
#
_cell.length_a   1.000
_cell.length_b   1.000
_cell.length_c   1.000
_cell.angle_alpha   90.00
_cell.angle_beta   90.00
_cell.angle_gamma   90.00
#
_symmetry.space_group_name_H-M   'P 1'
#
loop_
_entity.id
_entity.type
_entity.pdbx_description
1 polymer ?
#
loop_
_entity_poly.entity_id
_entity_poly.type
_entity_poly.pdbx_seq_one_letter_code
_entity_poly.pdbx_strand_id
1 'polypeptide(L)' 'MFGEQCNIEYDKCLPNPCQNNGSCYPTAKPDIILCLCTGGYRGSNCELKKPEIQLYVNESVHHIGAVVQYFEIDFISLD' A
#
# COMPACT_ATOMS: atom_id res chain seq x y z
N MET A 1 23.75 -37.49 -14.52
CA MET A 1 22.94 -37.38 -15.75
C MET A 1 21.65 -36.70 -15.35
N PHE A 2 21.43 -35.44 -15.73
CA PHE A 2 20.14 -34.78 -15.56
C PHE A 2 19.36 -34.96 -16.86
N GLY A 3 18.23 -35.64 -16.75
CA GLY A 3 17.32 -35.96 -17.85
C GLY A 3 16.39 -34.80 -18.17
N GLU A 4 16.04 -34.76 -19.46
CA GLU A 4 14.80 -34.26 -20.06
C GLU A 4 14.26 -32.91 -19.56
N GLN A 5 14.55 -31.87 -20.37
CA GLN A 5 13.80 -30.62 -20.51
C GLN A 5 13.00 -30.21 -19.27
N CYS A 6 13.68 -29.63 -18.29
CA CYS A 6 13.00 -28.90 -17.24
C CYS A 6 12.30 -27.70 -17.90
N ASN A 7 11.00 -27.84 -18.21
CA ASN A 7 10.10 -26.70 -18.37
C ASN A 7 9.93 -26.05 -16.99
N ILE A 8 11.00 -25.45 -16.47
CA ILE A 8 10.98 -24.73 -15.20
C ILE A 8 10.20 -23.46 -15.50
N GLU A 9 8.91 -23.47 -15.21
CA GLU A 9 8.14 -22.25 -15.14
C GLU A 9 8.76 -21.41 -14.02
N TYR A 10 9.54 -20.39 -14.40
CA TYR A 10 10.25 -19.55 -13.45
C TYR A 10 9.22 -18.83 -12.59
N ASP A 11 9.16 -19.16 -11.31
CA ASP A 11 8.29 -18.46 -10.37
C ASP A 11 8.79 -17.03 -10.21
N LYS A 12 8.09 -16.10 -10.84
CA LYS A 12 8.40 -14.66 -10.84
C LYS A 12 8.35 -14.06 -9.42
N CYS A 13 7.71 -14.74 -8.48
CA CYS A 13 7.58 -14.34 -7.09
C CYS A 13 8.65 -14.97 -6.18
N LEU A 14 9.63 -15.70 -6.72
CA LEU A 14 10.70 -16.31 -5.93
C LEU A 14 12.10 -15.87 -6.44
N PRO A 15 12.91 -15.20 -5.59
CA PRO A 15 12.57 -14.68 -4.26
C PRO A 15 11.51 -13.57 -4.32
N ASN A 16 10.75 -13.37 -3.23
CA ASN A 16 9.66 -12.37 -3.21
C ASN A 16 10.21 -10.97 -3.54
N PRO A 17 9.81 -10.38 -4.70
CA PRO A 17 10.27 -9.07 -5.14
C PRO A 17 9.55 -7.91 -4.43
N CYS A 18 8.47 -8.18 -3.69
CA CYS A 18 7.72 -7.18 -2.95
C CYS A 18 8.37 -6.93 -1.58
N GLN A 19 8.63 -5.66 -1.25
CA GLN A 19 9.21 -5.22 0.01
C GLN A 19 8.14 -5.08 1.11
N ASN A 20 8.58 -4.79 2.34
CA ASN A 20 7.71 -4.43 3.47
C ASN A 20 6.54 -5.39 3.69
N ASN A 21 6.84 -6.69 3.64
CA ASN A 21 5.89 -7.80 3.80
C ASN A 21 4.75 -7.80 2.76
N GLY A 22 4.95 -7.21 1.58
CA GLY A 22 4.00 -7.28 0.48
C GLY A 22 3.86 -8.69 -0.10
N SER A 23 2.66 -9.03 -0.56
CA SER A 23 2.37 -10.31 -1.21
C SER A 23 2.58 -10.21 -2.71
N CYS A 24 3.32 -11.14 -3.30
CA CYS A 24 3.54 -11.20 -4.75
C CYS A 24 2.52 -12.10 -5.45
N TYR A 25 2.03 -11.66 -6.61
CA TYR A 25 1.19 -12.42 -7.51
C TYR A 25 1.75 -12.36 -8.94
N PRO A 26 1.96 -13.50 -9.61
CA PRO A 26 2.40 -13.50 -11.00
C PRO A 26 1.27 -13.03 -11.92
N THR A 27 1.62 -12.36 -13.03
CA THR A 27 0.65 -12.01 -14.07
C THR A 27 0.87 -12.83 -15.34
N ALA A 28 -0.10 -12.79 -16.26
CA ALA A 28 0.00 -13.43 -17.57
C ALA A 28 1.14 -12.87 -18.45
N LYS A 29 1.60 -11.65 -18.18
CA LYS A 29 2.74 -11.05 -18.89
C LYS A 29 4.05 -11.53 -18.26
N PRO A 30 5.04 -11.97 -19.07
CA PRO A 30 6.28 -12.56 -18.57
C PRO A 30 7.03 -11.65 -17.59
N ASP A 31 7.11 -10.36 -17.89
CA ASP A 31 7.91 -9.40 -17.11
C ASP A 31 7.11 -8.55 -16.11
N ILE A 32 5.83 -8.91 -15.86
CA ILE A 32 4.96 -8.15 -14.96
C ILE A 32 4.54 -9.01 -13.78
N ILE A 33 4.69 -8.44 -12.59
CA ILE A 33 4.21 -8.96 -11.31
C ILE A 33 3.25 -7.95 -10.69
N LEU A 34 2.43 -8.42 -9.75
CA LEU A 34 1.59 -7.57 -8.92
C LEU A 34 2.01 -7.72 -7.45
N CYS A 35 2.36 -6.62 -6.81
CA CYS A 35 2.59 -6.56 -5.37
C CYS A 35 1.37 -6.00 -4.65
N LEU A 36 0.79 -6.78 -3.74
CA LEU A 36 -0.21 -6.31 -2.79
C LEU A 36 0.50 -5.79 -1.54
N CYS A 37 0.51 -4.47 -1.36
CA CYS A 37 1.20 -3.84 -0.25
C CYS A 37 0.41 -3.90 1.06
N THR A 38 1.15 -4.08 2.16
CA THR A 38 0.63 -3.98 3.53
C THR A 38 0.19 -2.55 3.85
N GLY A 39 -0.63 -2.41 4.89
CA GLY A 39 -1.10 -1.10 5.36
C GLY A 39 0.09 -0.16 5.63
N GLY A 40 0.04 1.05 5.08
CA GLY A 40 1.13 2.03 5.22
C GLY A 40 2.21 1.96 4.15
N TYR A 41 2.14 1.09 3.13
CA TYR A 41 3.10 1.05 2.02
C TYR A 41 2.43 1.12 0.64
N ARG A 42 3.16 1.64 -0.36
CA ARG A 42 2.77 1.85 -1.75
C ARG A 42 3.99 1.74 -2.68
N GLY A 43 3.79 1.85 -3.99
CA GLY A 43 4.83 1.64 -5.00
C GLY A 43 4.67 0.28 -5.69
N SER A 44 5.36 0.08 -6.80
CA SER A 44 5.24 -1.16 -7.59
C SER A 44 5.74 -2.38 -6.84
N ASN A 45 6.67 -2.18 -5.91
CA ASN A 45 7.29 -3.20 -5.07
C ASN A 45 7.09 -2.90 -3.58
N CYS A 46 6.12 -2.07 -3.21
CA CYS A 46 5.83 -1.66 -1.83
C CYS A 46 7.01 -0.97 -1.13
N GLU A 47 7.88 -0.30 -1.88
CA GLU A 47 9.11 0.35 -1.43
C GLU A 47 8.87 1.71 -0.77
N LEU A 48 7.70 2.32 -0.95
CA LEU A 48 7.39 3.66 -0.44
C LEU A 48 6.42 3.58 0.74
N LYS A 49 6.74 4.27 1.84
CA LYS A 49 5.77 4.49 2.91
C LYS A 49 4.64 5.41 2.41
N LYS A 50 3.39 5.08 2.74
CA LYS A 50 2.26 5.99 2.55
C LYS A 50 2.42 7.17 3.51
N PRO A 51 2.10 8.41 3.07
CA PRO A 51 2.02 9.51 4.01
C PRO A 51 0.99 9.16 5.08
N GLU A 52 1.39 9.27 6.35
CA GLU A 52 0.47 9.18 7.48
C GLU A 52 -0.29 10.51 7.50
N ILE A 53 -1.51 10.52 6.95
CA ILE A 53 -2.41 11.64 7.17
C ILE A 53 -2.94 11.48 8.59
N GLN A 54 -2.44 12.29 9.51
CA GLN A 54 -3.03 12.41 10.83
C GLN A 54 -4.32 13.23 10.67
N LEU A 55 -5.45 12.53 10.68
CA LEU A 55 -6.77 13.14 10.76
C LEU A 55 -6.92 13.73 12.17
N TYR A 56 -6.59 15.01 12.32
CA TYR A 56 -6.89 15.74 13.55
C TYR A 56 -8.33 16.20 13.51
N VAL A 57 -9.15 15.66 14.41
CA VAL A 57 -10.46 16.24 14.70
C VAL A 57 -10.23 17.53 15.48
N ASN A 58 -10.56 18.67 14.90
CA ASN A 58 -10.55 19.94 15.62
C ASN A 58 -11.77 19.95 16.56
N GLU A 59 -11.62 19.42 17.78
CA GLU A 59 -12.65 19.50 18.82
C GLU A 59 -12.75 20.93 19.37
N SER A 60 -13.28 21.85 18.56
CA SER A 60 -13.67 23.19 19.01
C SER A 60 -14.98 23.09 19.79
N VAL A 61 -14.92 22.63 21.04
CA VAL A 61 -16.09 22.68 21.95
C VAL A 61 -16.28 24.11 22.45
N HIS A 62 -17.06 24.90 21.73
CA HIS A 62 -17.64 26.13 22.28
C HIS A 62 -19.07 25.83 22.71
N HIS A 63 -19.33 25.84 24.02
CA HIS A 63 -20.68 25.71 24.55
C HIS A 63 -21.51 26.96 24.25
N ILE A 64 -22.11 27.05 23.05
CA ILE A 64 -23.22 27.97 22.78
C ILE A 64 -24.18 27.34 21.76
N GLY A 65 -25.16 26.56 22.26
CA GLY A 65 -26.42 26.28 21.54
C GLY A 65 -26.34 25.50 20.23
N ALA A 66 -27.50 25.08 19.74
CA ALA A 66 -27.65 24.09 18.67
C ALA A 66 -27.04 24.52 17.32
N VAL A 67 -25.97 23.86 16.89
CA VAL A 67 -25.50 23.91 15.50
C VAL A 67 -25.28 22.49 14.99
N VAL A 68 -26.01 22.10 13.95
CA VAL A 68 -25.65 20.99 13.09
C VAL A 68 -24.61 21.55 12.12
N GLN A 69 -23.33 21.19 12.26
CA GLN A 69 -22.30 21.68 11.36
C GLN A 69 -21.61 20.50 10.68
N TYR A 70 -21.72 20.43 9.35
CA TYR A 70 -20.84 19.61 8.53
C TYR A 70 -19.41 20.09 8.81
N PHE A 71 -18.60 19.23 9.43
CA PHE A 71 -17.25 19.52 9.87
C PHE A 71 -16.37 19.95 8.68
N GLU A 72 -15.66 21.07 8.80
CA GLU A 72 -14.63 21.45 7.82
C GLU A 72 -13.41 20.53 8.01
N ILE A 73 -13.05 19.80 6.95
CA ILE A 73 -11.87 18.93 6.92
C ILE A 73 -10.69 19.79 6.49
N ASP A 74 -9.80 20.13 7.41
CA ASP A 74 -8.53 20.78 7.08
C ASP A 74 -7.44 19.74 6.79
N PHE A 75 -6.81 19.83 5.62
CA PHE A 75 -5.67 19.00 5.24
C PHE A 75 -4.38 19.73 5.61
N ILE A 76 -3.75 19.37 6.74
CA ILE A 76 -2.45 19.92 7.14
C ILE A 76 -1.35 18.93 6.72
N SER A 77 -0.37 19.39 5.94
CA SER A 77 0.86 18.64 5.68
C SER A 77 1.84 18.84 6.82
N LEU A 78 2.36 17.75 7.38
CA LEU A 78 3.49 17.78 8.32
C LEU A 78 4.77 17.53 7.52
N ASP A 79 5.42 18.62 7.11
CA ASP A 79 6.83 18.66 6.71
C ASP A 79 7.66 19.22 7.88
#